data_AF-A0A3S0CEE3-F1
#
_entry.id   AF-A0A3S0CEE3-F1
#
_cell.length_a   1.000
_cell.length_b   1.000
_cell.length_c   1.000
_cell.angle_alpha   90.00
_cell.angle_beta   90.00
_cell.angle_gamma   90.00
#
_symmetry.space_group_name_H-M   'P 1'
#
loop_
_entity.id
_entity.type
_entity.pdbx_description
1 polymer ?
#
loop_
_entity_poly.entity_id
_entity_poly.type
_entity_poly.pdbx_seq_one_letter_code
_entity_poly.pdbx_strand_id
1 'polypeptide(L)'
;MQSALMPCTHHAHPVRRSAGFTLIEVMVTVAIVAILAAVALPQYRDYATRGRIPDATSGLAAKQVQLEQYFQDNRTYVNAPACASDSTSSQYFTFACSSSSATAYVLAATGKSSMTGFTYTVNQAANKATTAVPTGWTSSSTCWVVKKDGSC
;
A
#
# COMPACT_ATOMS: atom_id res chain seq x y z
N MET A 1 -57.33 29.91 61.73
CA MET A 1 -55.95 29.99 61.21
C MET A 1 -56.01 29.81 59.71
N GLN A 2 -55.74 30.89 58.98
CA GLN A 2 -55.95 31.04 57.53
C GLN A 2 -54.78 30.38 56.78
N SER A 3 -55.02 29.32 56.02
CA SER A 3 -54.02 28.75 55.11
C SER A 3 -54.32 29.23 53.69
N ALA A 4 -53.53 30.19 53.22
CA ALA A 4 -53.54 30.66 51.84
C ALA A 4 -52.78 29.66 50.94
N LEU A 5 -53.44 29.12 49.92
CA LEU A 5 -52.80 28.35 48.87
C LEU A 5 -52.21 29.29 47.81
N MET A 6 -50.89 29.25 47.64
CA MET A 6 -50.19 29.86 46.50
C MET A 6 -50.40 28.99 45.25
N PRO A 7 -50.85 29.54 44.11
CA PRO A 7 -50.93 28.80 42.86
C PRO A 7 -49.55 28.70 42.19
N CYS A 8 -49.08 27.47 41.97
CA CYS A 8 -47.90 27.18 41.16
C CYS A 8 -48.21 27.45 39.68
N THR A 9 -47.56 28.43 39.07
CA THR A 9 -47.65 28.70 37.63
C THR A 9 -46.76 27.72 36.86
N HIS A 10 -47.38 26.88 36.04
CA HIS A 10 -46.70 25.87 35.22
C HIS A 10 -46.16 26.53 33.94
N HIS A 11 -44.86 26.80 33.88
CA HIS A 11 -44.20 27.27 32.66
C HIS A 11 -44.03 26.10 31.67
N ALA A 12 -44.80 26.12 30.58
CA ALA A 12 -44.70 25.14 29.51
C ALA A 12 -43.47 25.42 28.62
N HIS A 13 -42.57 24.44 28.52
CA HIS A 13 -41.38 24.51 27.68
C HIS A 13 -41.76 24.10 26.24
N PRO A 14 -41.51 24.92 25.21
CA PRO A 14 -41.87 24.57 23.83
C PRO A 14 -40.99 23.44 23.31
N VAL A 15 -41.63 22.31 22.97
CA VAL A 15 -40.96 21.17 22.32
C VAL A 15 -40.60 21.56 20.89
N ARG A 16 -39.30 21.62 20.59
CA ARG A 16 -38.81 21.80 19.22
C ARG A 16 -39.14 20.54 18.41
N ARG A 17 -39.81 20.70 17.27
CA ARG A 17 -40.05 19.58 16.34
C ARG A 17 -38.72 19.20 15.68
N SER A 18 -38.28 17.98 15.88
CA SER A 18 -37.16 17.40 15.14
C SER A 18 -37.60 17.13 13.70
N ALA A 19 -36.94 17.77 12.73
CA ALA A 19 -37.04 17.38 11.33
C ALA A 19 -36.22 16.09 11.14
N GLY A 20 -36.89 14.98 10.82
CA GLY A 20 -36.24 13.71 10.51
C GLY A 20 -36.00 13.55 9.00
N PHE A 21 -34.97 12.79 8.63
CA PHE A 21 -34.74 12.36 7.25
C PHE A 21 -35.86 11.41 6.79
N THR A 22 -36.26 11.51 5.52
CA THR A 22 -37.23 10.58 4.94
C THR A 22 -36.55 9.28 4.48
N LEU A 23 -37.28 8.17 4.49
CA LEU A 23 -36.73 6.88 4.04
C LEU A 23 -36.34 6.92 2.56
N ILE A 24 -37.08 7.67 1.74
CA ILE A 24 -36.79 7.84 0.33
C ILE A 24 -35.51 8.65 0.09
N GLU A 25 -35.23 9.66 0.92
CA GLU A 25 -34.00 10.45 0.84
C GLU A 25 -32.77 9.60 1.18
N VAL A 26 -32.89 8.71 2.17
CA VAL A 26 -31.83 7.74 2.48
C VAL A 26 -31.63 6.73 1.34
N MET A 27 -32.70 6.27 0.69
CA MET A 27 -32.56 5.35 -0.46
C MET A 27 -31.82 5.98 -1.64
N VAL A 28 -32.17 7.21 -2.01
CA VAL A 28 -31.53 7.90 -3.13
C VAL A 28 -30.07 8.22 -2.82
N THR A 29 -29.77 8.67 -1.59
CA THR A 29 -28.38 8.97 -1.20
C THR A 29 -27.51 7.71 -1.21
N VAL A 30 -27.99 6.58 -0.69
CA VAL A 30 -27.25 5.30 -0.74
C VAL A 30 -27.05 4.84 -2.18
N ALA A 31 -28.04 4.99 -3.05
CA ALA A 31 -27.91 4.64 -4.47
C ALA A 31 -26.79 5.44 -5.16
N ILE A 32 -26.72 6.75 -4.89
CA ILE A 32 -25.66 7.61 -5.45
C ILE A 32 -24.28 7.22 -4.90
N VAL A 33 -24.16 7.01 -3.59
CA VAL A 33 -22.90 6.59 -2.95
C VAL A 33 -22.42 5.24 -3.49
N ALA A 34 -23.34 4.29 -3.74
CA ALA A 34 -23.00 2.99 -4.31
C ALA A 34 -22.38 3.11 -5.71
N ILE A 35 -22.95 3.96 -6.58
CA ILE A 35 -22.42 4.20 -7.93
C ILE A 35 -21.02 4.82 -7.87
N LEU A 36 -20.82 5.83 -7.01
CA LEU A 36 -19.52 6.48 -6.85
C LEU A 36 -18.48 5.51 -6.28
N ALA A 37 -18.84 4.72 -5.28
CA ALA A 37 -17.94 3.77 -4.64
C ALA A 37 -17.46 2.67 -5.62
N ALA A 38 -18.32 2.23 -6.54
CA ALA A 38 -17.99 1.21 -7.53
C ALA A 38 -16.82 1.63 -8.44
N VAL A 39 -16.70 2.92 -8.76
CA VAL A 39 -15.60 3.46 -9.59
C VAL A 39 -14.42 3.93 -8.73
N ALA A 40 -14.71 4.62 -7.62
CA ALA A 40 -13.68 5.26 -6.80
C ALA A 40 -12.79 4.25 -6.06
N LEU A 41 -13.36 3.16 -5.53
CA LEU A 41 -12.60 2.17 -4.75
C LEU A 41 -11.50 1.45 -5.55
N PRO A 42 -11.75 0.90 -6.76
CA PRO A 42 -10.68 0.28 -7.54
C PRO A 42 -9.60 1.30 -7.93
N GLN A 43 -9.98 2.53 -8.29
CA GLN A 43 -9.02 3.59 -8.62
C GLN A 43 -8.15 3.99 -7.43
N TYR A 44 -8.74 4.14 -6.24
CA TYR A 44 -8.01 4.47 -5.03
C TYR A 44 -7.04 3.36 -4.61
N ARG A 45 -7.44 2.09 -4.73
CA ARG A 45 -6.56 0.94 -4.48
C ARG A 45 -5.36 0.93 -5.41
N ASP A 46 -5.56 1.25 -6.69
CA ASP A 46 -4.48 1.34 -7.66
C ASP A 46 -3.52 2.48 -7.31
N TYR A 47 -4.05 3.65 -6.96
CA TYR A 47 -3.25 4.78 -6.50
C TYR A 47 -2.41 4.43 -5.27
N ALA A 48 -3.02 3.83 -4.25
CA ALA A 48 -2.32 3.41 -3.04
C ALA A 48 -1.23 2.35 -3.32
N THR A 49 -1.49 1.42 -4.24
CA THR A 49 -0.51 0.42 -4.68
C THR A 49 0.68 1.10 -5.34
N ARG A 50 0.45 2.02 -6.29
CA ARG A 50 1.51 2.77 -6.97
C ARG A 50 2.34 3.61 -6.00
N GLY A 51 1.69 4.21 -5.00
CA GLY A 51 2.36 4.98 -3.95
C GLY A 51 3.32 4.15 -3.08
N ARG A 52 3.18 2.81 -3.06
CA ARG A 52 4.04 1.90 -2.29
C ARG A 52 5.20 1.32 -3.09
N ILE A 53 5.14 1.36 -4.43
CA ILE A 53 6.21 0.85 -5.30
C ILE A 53 7.58 1.52 -5.03
N PRO A 54 7.65 2.85 -4.75
CA PRO A 54 8.92 3.49 -4.41
C PRO A 54 9.67 2.82 -3.26
N ASP A 55 8.97 2.27 -2.26
CA ASP A 55 9.55 1.54 -1.13
C ASP A 55 10.35 0.30 -1.57
N ALA A 56 9.86 -0.43 -2.58
CA ALA A 56 10.63 -1.52 -3.18
C ALA A 56 11.86 -0.97 -3.92
N THR A 57 11.68 0.05 -4.75
CA THR A 57 12.76 0.55 -5.63
C THR A 57 13.90 1.19 -4.83
N SER A 58 13.59 1.92 -3.76
CA SER A 58 14.60 2.53 -2.88
C SER A 58 15.32 1.48 -2.05
N GLY A 59 14.60 0.49 -1.51
CA GLY A 59 15.20 -0.62 -0.77
C GLY A 59 16.11 -1.47 -1.65
N LEU A 60 15.71 -1.75 -2.91
CA LEU A 60 16.55 -2.43 -3.89
C LEU A 60 17.82 -1.62 -4.18
N ALA A 61 17.71 -0.31 -4.42
CA ALA A 61 18.86 0.54 -4.66
C ALA A 61 19.84 0.57 -3.46
N ALA A 62 19.32 0.65 -2.24
CA ALA A 62 20.14 0.64 -1.03
C ALA A 62 20.91 -0.68 -0.87
N LYS A 63 20.24 -1.82 -1.05
CA LYS A 63 20.89 -3.14 -1.01
C LYS A 63 21.89 -3.33 -2.16
N GLN A 64 21.61 -2.78 -3.34
CA GLN A 64 22.53 -2.81 -4.48
C GLN A 64 23.86 -2.14 -4.13
N VAL A 65 23.82 -0.95 -3.53
CA VAL A 65 25.03 -0.25 -3.07
C VAL A 65 25.81 -1.09 -2.06
N GLN A 66 25.14 -1.74 -1.12
CA GLN A 66 25.78 -2.62 -0.13
C GLN A 66 26.44 -3.85 -0.78
N LEU A 67 25.81 -4.43 -1.80
CA LEU A 67 26.38 -5.54 -2.56
C LEU A 67 27.63 -5.13 -3.33
N GLU A 68 27.59 -3.96 -4.00
CA GLU A 68 28.75 -3.47 -4.72
C GLU A 68 29.91 -3.12 -3.77
N GLN A 69 29.63 -2.51 -2.61
CA GLN A 69 30.63 -2.29 -1.56
C GLN A 69 31.27 -3.62 -1.11
N TYR A 70 30.44 -4.62 -0.81
CA TYR A 70 30.95 -5.94 -0.41
C TYR A 70 31.82 -6.58 -1.49
N PHE A 71 31.46 -6.43 -2.76
CA PHE A 71 32.25 -6.94 -3.88
C PHE A 71 33.60 -6.22 -4.02
N GLN A 72 33.67 -4.90 -3.79
CA GLN A 72 34.95 -4.17 -3.79
C GLN A 72 35.91 -4.72 -2.73
N ASP A 73 35.40 -5.08 -1.56
CA ASP A 73 36.20 -5.58 -0.44
C ASP A 73 36.58 -7.07 -0.59
N ASN A 74 35.65 -7.90 -1.10
CA ASN A 74 35.77 -9.36 -1.03
C ASN A 74 35.93 -10.03 -2.41
N ARG A 75 35.75 -9.29 -3.51
CA ARG A 75 35.74 -9.79 -4.90
C ARG A 75 34.74 -10.92 -5.16
N THR A 76 33.69 -10.98 -4.35
CA THR A 76 32.61 -11.97 -4.46
C THR A 76 31.30 -11.40 -3.91
N TYR A 77 30.16 -11.80 -4.46
CA TYR A 77 28.83 -11.58 -3.86
C TYR A 77 28.35 -12.76 -3.02
N VAL A 78 29.09 -13.87 -3.02
CA VAL A 78 28.75 -15.04 -2.20
C VAL A 78 28.87 -14.66 -0.74
N ASN A 79 27.86 -15.02 0.07
CA ASN A 79 27.76 -14.68 1.50
C ASN A 79 27.76 -13.17 1.81
N ALA A 80 27.47 -12.30 0.84
CA ALA A 80 27.31 -10.88 1.10
C ALA A 80 26.19 -10.66 2.14
N PRO A 81 26.43 -9.92 3.24
CA PRO A 81 25.42 -9.70 4.28
C PRO A 81 24.12 -9.08 3.76
N ALA A 82 24.21 -8.27 2.70
CA ALA A 82 23.06 -7.68 2.03
C ALA A 82 22.12 -8.70 1.35
N CYS A 83 22.56 -9.95 1.16
CA CYS A 83 21.71 -11.05 0.67
C CYS A 83 20.87 -11.72 1.77
N ALA A 84 21.16 -11.47 3.05
CA ALA A 84 20.30 -11.95 4.11
C ALA A 84 18.88 -11.38 3.95
N SER A 85 17.88 -12.23 4.21
CA SER A 85 16.48 -11.83 4.11
C SER A 85 16.17 -10.71 5.11
N ASP A 86 15.73 -9.58 4.59
CA ASP A 86 15.36 -8.38 5.33
C ASP A 86 13.85 -8.15 5.19
N SER A 87 13.11 -8.53 6.22
CA SER A 87 11.66 -8.35 6.29
C SER A 87 11.24 -7.22 7.23
N THR A 88 12.17 -6.41 7.74
CA THR A 88 11.90 -5.40 8.78
C THR A 88 12.09 -3.97 8.28
N SER A 89 12.98 -3.75 7.30
CA SER A 89 13.27 -2.40 6.77
C SER A 89 12.11 -1.77 5.97
N SER A 90 11.17 -2.58 5.49
CA SER A 90 9.97 -2.11 4.78
C SER A 90 8.71 -2.73 5.39
N GLN A 91 7.61 -1.97 5.39
CA GLN A 91 6.29 -2.49 5.78
C GLN A 91 5.63 -3.31 4.67
N TYR A 92 6.05 -3.12 3.41
CA TYR A 92 5.39 -3.66 2.22
C TYR A 92 6.23 -4.66 1.44
N PHE A 93 7.54 -4.74 1.69
CA PHE A 93 8.45 -5.64 0.97
C PHE A 93 9.38 -6.38 1.92
N THR A 94 9.86 -7.53 1.44
CA THR A 94 10.99 -8.28 1.99
C THR A 94 12.09 -8.30 0.95
N PHE A 95 13.31 -7.95 1.33
CA PHE A 95 14.47 -7.90 0.44
C PHE A 95 15.36 -9.09 0.67
N ALA A 96 15.77 -9.78 -0.38
CA ALA A 96 16.76 -10.86 -0.30
C ALA A 96 17.48 -10.98 -1.64
N CYS A 97 18.72 -11.46 -1.65
CA CYS A 97 19.37 -11.86 -2.89
C CYS A 97 19.83 -13.31 -2.89
N SER A 98 19.93 -13.84 -4.10
CA SER A 98 20.57 -15.11 -4.39
C SER A 98 21.81 -14.82 -5.23
N SER A 99 22.98 -15.23 -4.76
CA SER A 99 24.23 -15.17 -5.53
C SER A 99 24.47 -16.52 -6.20
N SER A 100 24.43 -16.53 -7.53
CA SER A 100 24.65 -17.74 -8.34
C SER A 100 26.14 -18.00 -8.62
N SER A 101 26.99 -16.99 -8.43
CA SER A 101 28.44 -17.08 -8.55
C SER A 101 29.12 -15.94 -7.79
N ALA A 102 30.45 -15.90 -7.79
CA ALA A 102 31.21 -14.80 -7.22
C ALA A 102 30.84 -13.43 -7.82
N THR A 103 30.42 -13.37 -9.09
CA THR A 103 30.20 -12.11 -9.82
C THR A 103 28.76 -11.92 -10.28
N ALA A 104 27.81 -12.72 -9.78
CA ALA A 104 26.41 -12.60 -10.19
C ALA A 104 25.46 -12.78 -9.00
N TYR A 105 24.44 -11.92 -8.97
CA TYR A 105 23.33 -12.02 -8.02
C TYR A 105 22.01 -11.63 -8.68
N VAL A 106 20.91 -12.10 -8.10
CA VAL A 106 19.58 -11.52 -8.31
C VAL A 106 19.05 -11.08 -6.96
N LEU A 107 18.85 -9.77 -6.83
CA LEU A 107 18.25 -9.13 -5.67
C LEU A 107 16.76 -8.93 -5.93
N ALA A 108 15.93 -9.34 -4.98
CA ALA A 108 14.48 -9.32 -5.09
C ALA A 108 13.86 -8.54 -3.94
N ALA A 109 12.86 -7.72 -4.25
CA ALA A 109 11.90 -7.14 -3.33
C ALA A 109 10.57 -7.88 -3.51
N THR A 110 10.24 -8.74 -2.56
CA THR A 110 9.01 -9.54 -2.56
C THR A 110 7.94 -8.84 -1.75
N GLY A 111 6.83 -8.52 -2.39
CA GLY A 111 5.73 -7.79 -1.75
C GLY A 111 5.02 -8.63 -0.68
N LYS A 112 4.62 -7.96 0.40
CA LYS A 112 3.86 -8.50 1.54
C LYS A 112 2.72 -7.56 1.91
N SER A 113 1.84 -8.01 2.80
CA SER A 113 0.64 -7.25 3.19
C SER A 113 -0.14 -6.83 1.93
N SER A 114 -0.46 -5.55 1.78
CA SER A 114 -1.15 -4.99 0.63
C SER A 114 -0.38 -5.01 -0.71
N MET A 115 0.90 -5.39 -0.72
CA MET A 115 1.71 -5.57 -1.94
C MET A 115 1.94 -7.05 -2.30
N THR A 116 1.24 -7.98 -1.65
CA THR A 116 1.36 -9.42 -1.96
C THR A 116 1.11 -9.69 -3.44
N GLY A 117 1.97 -10.52 -4.04
CA GLY A 117 1.93 -10.84 -5.48
C GLY A 117 2.85 -10.00 -6.35
N PHE A 118 3.42 -8.90 -5.82
CA PHE A 118 4.50 -8.19 -6.52
C PHE A 118 5.87 -8.79 -6.23
N THR A 119 6.71 -8.89 -7.25
CA THR A 119 8.15 -9.14 -7.08
C THR A 119 8.93 -8.30 -8.07
N TYR A 120 9.80 -7.45 -7.54
CA TYR A 120 10.72 -6.61 -8.31
C TYR A 120 12.13 -7.15 -8.14
N THR A 121 12.90 -7.22 -9.22
CA THR A 121 14.27 -7.73 -9.19
C THR A 121 15.24 -6.78 -9.85
N VAL A 122 16.49 -6.81 -9.39
CA VAL A 122 17.65 -6.21 -10.07
C VAL A 122 18.85 -7.13 -9.94
N ASN A 123 19.69 -7.19 -10.97
CA ASN A 123 20.93 -7.95 -10.94
C ASN A 123 22.15 -7.02 -10.94
N GLN A 124 23.35 -7.61 -10.88
CA GLN A 124 24.63 -6.88 -10.90
C GLN A 124 24.83 -6.02 -12.15
N ALA A 125 24.20 -6.38 -13.28
CA ALA A 125 24.25 -5.62 -14.52
C ALA A 125 23.21 -4.48 -14.56
N ALA A 126 22.54 -4.20 -13.44
CA ALA A 126 21.44 -3.25 -13.31
C ALA A 126 20.22 -3.56 -14.20
N ASN A 127 20.08 -4.82 -14.67
CA ASN A 127 18.87 -5.26 -15.37
C ASN A 127 17.73 -5.35 -14.35
N LYS A 128 16.68 -4.57 -14.60
CA LYS A 128 15.48 -4.51 -13.77
C LYS A 128 14.41 -5.40 -14.37
N ALA A 129 13.61 -6.03 -13.52
CA ALA A 129 12.42 -6.75 -13.95
C ALA A 129 11.37 -6.74 -12.85
N THR A 130 10.11 -6.90 -13.25
CA THR A 130 9.01 -7.28 -12.38
C THR A 130 8.60 -8.69 -12.75
N THR A 131 9.01 -9.66 -11.94
CA THR A 131 8.85 -11.09 -12.22
C THR A 131 7.53 -11.67 -11.74
N ALA A 132 6.84 -10.99 -10.84
CA ALA A 132 5.49 -11.34 -10.40
C ALA A 132 4.66 -10.07 -10.17
N VAL A 133 3.38 -10.16 -10.50
CA VAL A 133 2.38 -9.12 -10.27
C VAL A 133 1.04 -9.76 -9.88
N PRO A 134 0.18 -9.07 -9.11
CA PRO A 134 -1.18 -9.55 -8.84
C PRO A 134 -2.07 -9.48 -10.09
N THR A 135 -3.21 -10.17 -10.06
CA THR A 135 -4.18 -10.18 -11.17
C THR A 135 -4.57 -8.77 -11.63
N GLY A 136 -4.62 -8.56 -12.94
CA GLY A 136 -4.95 -7.25 -13.54
C GLY A 136 -3.76 -6.30 -13.67
N TRP A 137 -2.55 -6.76 -13.36
CA TRP A 137 -1.30 -6.11 -13.70
C TRP A 137 -0.51 -6.97 -14.69
N THR A 138 0.36 -6.31 -15.47
CA THR A 138 1.26 -6.95 -16.42
C THR A 138 2.69 -6.90 -15.90
N SER A 139 3.39 -8.03 -15.88
CA SER A 139 4.81 -8.14 -15.53
C SER A 139 5.70 -7.61 -16.67
N SER A 140 6.96 -7.26 -16.37
CA SER A 140 7.94 -6.84 -17.37
C SER A 140 9.30 -7.47 -17.07
N SER A 141 9.98 -7.96 -18.11
CA SER A 141 11.33 -8.51 -17.98
C SER A 141 12.44 -7.45 -18.06
N THR A 142 12.09 -6.18 -18.31
CA THR A 142 13.07 -5.12 -18.62
C THR A 142 13.00 -3.93 -17.67
N CYS A 143 11.95 -3.82 -16.86
CA CYS A 143 11.81 -2.70 -15.94
C CYS A 143 10.93 -3.02 -14.72
N TRP A 144 10.96 -2.13 -13.73
CA TRP A 144 10.09 -2.19 -12.57
C TRP A 144 8.76 -1.51 -12.89
N VAL A 145 7.74 -2.33 -13.10
CA VAL A 145 6.39 -1.90 -13.46
C VAL A 145 5.81 -0.97 -12.39
N VAL A 146 5.37 0.22 -12.82
CA VAL A 146 4.69 1.20 -11.93
C VAL A 146 3.21 1.37 -12.26
N LYS A 147 2.74 0.75 -13.34
CA LYS A 147 1.34 0.83 -13.80
C LYS A 147 0.79 -0.54 -14.22
N LYS A 148 -0.54 -0.67 -14.18
CA LYS A 148 -1.24 -1.94 -14.47
C LYS A 148 -0.98 -2.49 -15.87
N ASP A 149 -0.79 -1.61 -16.85
CA ASP A 149 -0.49 -1.95 -18.24
C ASP A 149 0.94 -2.49 -18.44
N GLY A 150 1.75 -2.56 -17.39
CA GLY A 150 3.14 -2.99 -17.47
C GLY A 150 4.11 -1.84 -17.77
N SER A 151 3.60 -0.60 -17.82
CA SER A 151 4.46 0.56 -18.02
C SER A 151 5.31 0.83 -16.79
N CYS A 152 6.54 1.23 -17.13
CA CYS A 152 7.47 1.98 -16.31
C CYS A 152 7.37 3.46 -16.76
#